data_AF-Q0F0H4-F1
#
_entry.id   AF-Q0F0H4-F1
#
_cell.length_a   1.000
_cell.length_b   1.000
_cell.length_c   1.000
_cell.angle_alpha   90.00
_cell.angle_beta   90.00
_cell.angle_gamma   90.00
#
_symmetry.space_group_name_H-M   'P 1'
#
loop_
_entity.id
_entity.type
_entity.pdbx_description
1 polymer ?
#
loop_
_entity_poly.entity_id
_entity_poly.type
_entity_poly.pdbx_seq_one_letter_code
_entity_poly.pdbx_strand_id
1 'polypeptide(L)'
;MILVEYKNYDNTEIGHEEVNQTRNYLTNPMGRLALMVCSKQPNESAHRQRNTVFTQDEKVIVFLDKEQLKEMLAMKERGEDPSDLIIDLVERFYIQHE
;
A
#
# COMPACT_ATOMS: atom_id res chain seq x y z
N MET A 1 -11.57 7.99 -5.36
CA MET A 1 -11.85 6.73 -4.63
C MET A 1 -10.51 6.18 -4.17
N ILE A 2 -10.47 5.26 -3.21
CA ILE A 2 -9.23 4.60 -2.79
C ILE A 2 -9.41 3.11 -3.04
N LEU A 3 -8.48 2.49 -3.78
CA LEU A 3 -8.46 1.05 -3.97
C LEU A 3 -7.85 0.41 -2.73
N VAL A 4 -8.49 -0.63 -2.17
CA VAL A 4 -7.91 -1.44 -1.10
C VAL A 4 -7.83 -2.89 -1.57
N GLU A 5 -6.62 -3.40 -1.69
CA GLU A 5 -6.31 -4.74 -2.18
C GLU A 5 -5.73 -5.59 -1.04
N TYR A 6 -6.17 -6.84 -0.89
CA TYR A 6 -5.75 -7.71 0.23
C TYR A 6 -4.92 -8.88 -0.28
N LYS A 7 -3.66 -8.98 0.17
CA LYS A 7 -2.73 -10.07 -0.11
C LYS A 7 -2.49 -10.90 1.15
N ASN A 8 -3.40 -11.84 1.42
CA ASN A 8 -3.33 -12.72 2.58
C ASN A 8 -2.68 -14.07 2.22
N TYR A 9 -1.36 -14.07 2.11
CA TYR A 9 -0.59 -15.27 1.80
C TYR A 9 0.08 -15.86 3.05
N ASP A 10 0.20 -17.18 3.05
CA ASP A 10 0.95 -17.92 4.06
C ASP A 10 2.36 -18.22 3.51
N ASN A 11 2.47 -19.20 2.62
CA ASN A 11 3.76 -19.69 2.09
C ASN A 11 4.30 -18.91 0.87
N THR A 12 3.48 -18.14 0.16
CA THR A 12 3.87 -17.46 -1.10
C THR A 12 4.29 -16.03 -0.85
N GLU A 13 5.42 -15.58 -1.39
CA GLU A 13 5.88 -14.19 -1.25
C GLU A 13 4.93 -13.18 -1.90
N ILE A 14 5.03 -11.92 -1.47
CA ILE A 14 4.31 -10.79 -2.09
C ILE A 14 5.35 -10.02 -2.90
N GLY A 15 5.27 -10.14 -4.22
CA GLY A 15 6.29 -9.67 -5.16
C GLY A 15 5.77 -8.64 -6.15
N HIS A 16 6.52 -8.47 -7.25
CA HIS A 16 6.17 -7.52 -8.30
C HIS A 16 4.85 -7.86 -9.02
N GLU A 17 4.45 -9.14 -9.06
CA GLU A 17 3.20 -9.58 -9.71
C GLU A 17 1.97 -9.00 -8.98
N GLU A 18 1.95 -9.05 -7.65
CA GLU A 18 0.88 -8.47 -6.82
C GLU A 18 0.76 -6.96 -7.01
N VAL A 19 1.89 -6.28 -7.14
CA VAL A 19 1.93 -4.83 -7.41
C VAL A 19 1.37 -4.54 -8.81
N ASN A 20 1.74 -5.32 -9.81
CA ASN A 20 1.23 -5.17 -11.18
C ASN A 20 -0.28 -5.42 -11.26
N GLN A 21 -0.78 -6.42 -10.55
CA GLN A 21 -2.22 -6.65 -10.44
C GLN A 21 -2.94 -5.43 -9.85
N THR A 22 -2.42 -4.90 -8.75
CA THR A 22 -2.97 -3.71 -8.09
C THR A 22 -2.95 -2.49 -9.00
N ARG A 23 -1.85 -2.26 -9.72
CA ARG A 23 -1.71 -1.18 -10.73
C ARG A 23 -2.79 -1.25 -11.81
N ASN A 24 -3.15 -2.46 -12.25
CA ASN A 24 -4.12 -2.65 -13.33
C ASN A 24 -5.56 -2.31 -12.88
N TYR A 25 -5.85 -2.40 -11.58
CA TYR A 25 -7.14 -2.00 -11.01
C TYR A 25 -7.26 -0.47 -10.85
N LEU A 26 -6.14 0.24 -10.70
CA LEU A 26 -6.10 1.70 -10.69
C LEU A 26 -6.38 2.27 -12.10
N THR A 27 -7.65 2.39 -12.43
CA THR A 27 -8.15 3.05 -13.63
C THR A 27 -8.49 4.53 -13.35
N ASN A 28 -8.62 5.37 -14.38
CA ASN A 28 -8.93 6.79 -14.22
C ASN A 28 -10.13 7.08 -13.29
N PRO A 29 -11.25 6.32 -13.35
CA PRO A 29 -12.36 6.50 -12.41
C PRO A 29 -12.04 6.14 -10.95
N MET A 30 -11.11 5.21 -10.70
CA MET A 30 -10.75 4.78 -9.34
C MET A 30 -9.85 5.78 -8.64
N GLY A 31 -9.04 6.51 -9.39
CA GLY A 31 -8.01 7.40 -8.87
C GLY A 31 -6.64 6.75 -8.94
N ARG A 32 -5.68 7.32 -8.21
CA ARG A 32 -4.26 6.97 -8.31
C ARG A 32 -3.66 6.40 -7.03
N LEU A 33 -4.44 6.26 -5.96
CA LEU A 33 -3.99 5.72 -4.68
C LEU A 33 -4.60 4.34 -4.44
N ALA A 34 -3.73 3.36 -4.17
CA ALA A 34 -4.11 2.06 -3.65
C ALA A 34 -3.43 1.78 -2.30
N LEU A 35 -4.14 1.07 -1.43
CA LEU A 35 -3.62 0.45 -0.22
C LEU A 35 -3.55 -1.06 -0.47
N MET A 36 -2.36 -1.62 -0.46
CA MET A 36 -2.15 -3.06 -0.56
C MET A 36 -1.88 -3.60 0.84
N VAL A 37 -2.89 -4.26 1.40
CA VAL A 37 -2.89 -4.84 2.73
C VAL A 37 -2.27 -6.24 2.67
N CYS A 38 -1.11 -6.40 3.29
CA CYS A 38 -0.25 -7.56 3.16
C CYS A 38 -0.18 -8.34 4.48
N SER A 39 -0.30 -9.67 4.41
CA SER A 39 -0.15 -10.53 5.59
C SER A 39 1.28 -10.63 6.12
N LYS A 40 2.26 -10.20 5.32
CA LYS A 40 3.69 -10.18 5.57
C LYS A 40 4.34 -9.06 4.76
N GLN A 41 5.61 -8.76 5.05
CA GLN A 41 6.35 -7.75 4.30
C GLN A 41 6.48 -8.13 2.82
N PRO A 42 6.14 -7.22 1.89
CA PRO A 42 6.46 -7.37 0.49
C PRO A 42 7.98 -7.47 0.28
N ASN A 43 8.41 -8.24 -0.73
CA ASN A 43 9.84 -8.41 -0.99
C ASN A 43 10.43 -7.23 -1.78
N GLU A 44 11.76 -7.20 -1.94
CA GLU A 44 12.47 -6.16 -2.70
C GLU A 44 11.98 -6.00 -4.15
N SER A 45 11.46 -7.06 -4.75
CA SER A 45 10.87 -6.99 -6.09
C SER A 45 9.56 -6.20 -6.08
N ALA A 46 8.72 -6.35 -5.05
CA ALA A 46 7.51 -5.56 -4.88
C ALA A 46 7.84 -4.07 -4.67
N HIS A 47 8.83 -3.76 -3.82
CA HIS A 47 9.25 -2.38 -3.57
C HIS A 47 9.77 -1.70 -4.85
N ARG A 48 10.67 -2.37 -5.59
CA ARG A 48 11.14 -1.84 -6.89
C ARG A 48 10.00 -1.64 -7.87
N GLN A 49 9.08 -2.60 -7.97
CA GLN A 49 7.96 -2.48 -8.90
C GLN A 49 7.01 -1.35 -8.53
N ARG A 50 6.73 -1.17 -7.24
CA ARG A 50 5.91 -0.06 -6.73
C ARG A 50 6.49 1.29 -7.14
N ASN A 51 7.81 1.44 -7.03
CA ASN A 51 8.50 2.66 -7.42
C ASN A 51 8.43 2.89 -8.94
N THR A 52 8.64 1.84 -9.75
CA THR A 52 8.45 1.88 -11.21
C THR A 52 7.04 2.34 -11.59
N VAL A 53 6.01 1.80 -10.91
CA VAL A 53 4.61 2.18 -11.15
C VAL A 53 4.37 3.67 -10.89
N PHE A 54 4.98 4.22 -9.83
CA PHE A 54 4.88 5.64 -9.56
C PHE A 54 5.56 6.49 -10.62
N THR A 55 6.80 6.14 -11.02
CA THR A 55 7.54 6.87 -12.06
C THR A 55 6.83 6.86 -13.41
N GLN A 56 6.17 5.76 -13.77
CA GLN A 56 5.54 5.60 -15.09
C GLN A 56 4.10 6.16 -15.14
N ASP A 57 3.31 5.87 -14.11
CA ASP A 57 1.86 6.11 -14.14
C ASP A 57 1.38 7.15 -13.12
N GLU A 58 2.28 7.69 -12.29
CA GLU A 58 1.97 8.55 -11.14
C GLU A 58 0.97 7.90 -10.16
N LYS A 59 0.96 6.56 -10.13
CA LYS A 59 0.12 5.76 -9.24
C LYS A 59 0.90 5.46 -7.95
N VAL A 60 0.27 5.74 -6.82
CA VAL A 60 0.80 5.46 -5.49
C VAL A 60 0.16 4.18 -4.98
N ILE A 61 1.00 3.21 -4.62
CA ILE A 61 0.58 1.96 -3.98
C ILE A 61 1.27 1.89 -2.63
N VAL A 62 0.53 2.09 -1.55
CA VAL A 62 1.06 2.00 -0.18
C VAL A 62 0.91 0.58 0.34
N PHE A 63 1.95 0.04 0.95
CA PHE A 63 1.89 -1.26 1.62
C PHE A 63 1.45 -1.07 3.07
N LEU A 64 0.46 -1.85 3.48
CA LEU A 64 -0.02 -1.94 4.86
C LEU A 64 0.23 -3.35 5.38
N ASP A 65 0.98 -3.51 6.46
CA ASP A 65 1.18 -4.80 7.12
C ASP A 65 0.25 -5.00 8.32
N LYS A 66 0.37 -6.17 8.96
CA LYS A 66 -0.43 -6.52 10.13
C LYS A 66 -0.18 -5.63 11.34
N GLU A 67 1.04 -5.14 11.54
CA GLU A 67 1.36 -4.28 12.69
C GLU A 67 0.72 -2.90 12.51
N GLN A 68 0.76 -2.36 11.29
CA GLN A 68 0.07 -1.11 10.96
C GLN A 68 -1.45 -1.24 11.12
N LEU A 69 -2.04 -2.37 10.69
CA LEU A 69 -3.47 -2.61 10.93
C LEU A 69 -3.83 -2.70 12.42
N LYS A 70 -2.98 -3.33 13.24
CA LYS A 70 -3.17 -3.36 14.69
C LYS A 70 -3.09 -1.97 15.29
N GLU A 71 -2.13 -1.15 14.84
CA GLU A 71 -2.01 0.24 15.29
C GLU A 71 -3.25 1.05 14.91
N MET A 72 -3.75 0.90 13.68
CA MET A 72 -5.00 1.55 13.27
C MET A 72 -6.21 1.18 14.16
N LEU A 73 -6.28 -0.08 14.63
CA LEU A 73 -7.30 -0.50 15.59
C LEU A 73 -7.08 0.17 16.96
N ALA A 74 -5.83 0.20 17.44
CA ALA A 74 -5.48 0.83 18.71
C ALA A 74 -5.73 2.35 18.70
N MET A 75 -5.43 3.04 17.60
CA MET A 75 -5.77 4.45 17.38
C MET A 75 -7.27 4.68 17.55
N LYS A 76 -8.08 3.84 16.92
CA LYS A 76 -9.54 3.91 17.03
C LYS A 76 -10.03 3.70 18.47
N GLU A 77 -9.41 2.79 19.22
CA GLU A 77 -9.72 2.58 20.64
C GLU A 77 -9.38 3.81 21.51
N ARG A 78 -8.35 4.57 21.15
CA ARG A 78 -7.95 5.83 21.81
C ARG A 78 -8.77 7.05 21.37
N GLY A 79 -9.63 6.91 20.36
CA GLY A 79 -10.39 8.02 19.78
C GLY A 79 -9.61 8.86 18.77
N GLU A 80 -8.49 8.35 18.26
CA GLU A 80 -7.68 8.94 17.19
C GLU A 80 -8.23 8.53 15.81
N ASP A 81 -7.84 9.24 14.76
CA ASP A 81 -8.21 8.92 13.38
C ASP A 81 -7.15 8.00 12.72
N PRO A 82 -7.46 6.73 12.41
CA PRO A 82 -6.50 5.81 11.79
C PRO A 82 -6.03 6.25 10.40
N SER A 83 -6.73 7.20 9.75
CA SER A 83 -6.31 7.75 8.47
C SER A 83 -5.02 8.58 8.58
N ASP A 84 -4.69 9.10 9.77
CA ASP A 84 -3.43 9.81 10.02
C ASP A 84 -2.22 8.88 9.74
N LEU A 85 -2.29 7.61 10.18
CA LEU A 85 -1.25 6.62 9.87
C LEU A 85 -1.12 6.37 8.36
N ILE A 86 -2.24 6.37 7.63
CA ILE A 86 -2.21 6.20 6.17
C ILE A 86 -1.53 7.40 5.51
N ILE A 87 -1.84 8.62 5.97
CA ILE A 87 -1.21 9.85 5.48
C ILE A 87 0.29 9.81 5.71
N ASP A 88 0.74 9.44 6.92
CA ASP A 88 2.17 9.30 7.24
C ASP A 88 2.88 8.31 6.30
N LEU A 89 2.22 7.20 5.94
CA LEU A 89 2.78 6.22 5.02
C LEU A 89 2.84 6.71 3.57
N VAL A 90 1.86 7.52 3.15
CA VAL A 90 1.87 8.20 1.86
C VAL A 90 2.98 9.26 1.82
N GLU A 91 3.14 10.07 2.85
CA GLU A 91 4.21 11.06 2.95
C GLU A 91 5.58 10.40 2.93
N ARG A 92 5.76 9.34 3.73
CA ARG A 92 6.99 8.54 3.73
C ARG A 92 7.28 7.94 2.36
N PHE A 93 6.25 7.51 1.63
CA PHE A 93 6.41 7.05 0.26
C PHE A 93 7.00 8.16 -0.62
N TYR A 94 6.46 9.37 -0.57
CA TYR A 94 6.97 10.49 -1.37
C TYR A 94 8.40 10.89 -1.01
N ILE A 95 8.75 10.95 0.28
CA ILE A 95 10.12 11.26 0.74
C ILE A 95 11.14 10.22 0.24
N GLN A 96 10.73 8.95 0.13
CA GLN A 96 11.60 7.89 -0.40
C GLN A 96 11.78 7.95 -1.94
N HIS A 97 10.99 8.77 -2.63
CA HIS A 97 10.99 8.89 -4.09
C HIS A 97 11.49 10.25 -4.61
N GLU A 98 11.81 11.19 -3.72
CA GLU A 98 12.68 12.33 -4.02
C GLU A 98 14.15 11.88 -4.09
#